data_AF-A0A967N9U0-F1
#
_entry.id   AF-A0A967N9U0-F1
#
_cell.length_a   1.000
_cell.length_b   1.000
_cell.length_c   1.000
_cell.angle_alpha   90.00
_cell.angle_beta   90.00
_cell.angle_gamma   90.00
#
_symmetry.space_group_name_H-M   'P 1'
#
loop_
_entity.id
_entity.type
_entity.pdbx_description
1 polymer ?
#
loop_
_entity_poly.entity_id
_entity_poly.type
_entity_poly.pdbx_seq_one_letter_code
_entity_poly.pdbx_strand_id
1 'polypeptide(L)' 'FDEHGIEDEIQKVFEAEVELPSGGHIVIEPTEALVSIDVNTGRYTGKGKKDAEETILRTNLEAAQEIARQLRLRDVGG' A
#
# COMPACT_ATOMS: atom_id res chain seq x y z
N PHE A 1 10.90 5.42 23.74
CA PHE A 1 10.49 5.04 22.38
C PHE A 1 11.71 5.05 21.46
N ASP A 2 12.62 6.02 21.63
CA ASP A 2 13.95 6.09 20.99
C ASP A 2 14.80 4.80 21.04
N GLU A 3 14.81 4.07 22.16
CA GLU A 3 15.75 2.95 22.37
C GLU A 3 15.35 1.65 21.62
N HIS A 4 14.18 1.62 20.98
CA HIS A 4 13.65 0.40 20.33
C HIS A 4 13.44 0.53 18.82
N GLY A 5 13.81 1.65 18.19
CA GLY A 5 13.65 1.86 16.74
C GLY A 5 12.20 1.85 16.26
N ILE A 6 11.25 2.16 17.16
CA ILE A 6 9.81 2.12 16.89
C ILE A 6 9.33 3.44 16.26
N GLU A 7 10.07 4.55 16.43
CA GLU A 7 9.76 5.85 15.83
C GLU A 7 9.57 5.75 14.30
N ASP A 8 10.46 5.04 13.59
CA ASP A 8 10.39 4.90 12.13
C ASP A 8 9.11 4.17 11.70
N GLU A 9 8.69 3.15 12.45
CA GLU A 9 7.46 2.41 12.17
C GLU A 9 6.22 3.25 12.49
N ILE A 10 6.27 4.10 13.53
CA ILE A 10 5.18 5.03 13.84
C ILE A 10 5.05 6.09 12.75
N GLN A 11 6.15 6.65 12.26
CA GLN A 11 6.12 7.70 11.25
C GLN A 11 5.57 7.20 9.91
N LYS A 12 5.91 5.97 9.50
CA LYS A 12 5.34 5.30 8.32
C LYS A 12 3.83 5.09 8.41
N VAL A 13 3.26 4.92 9.61
CA VAL A 13 1.80 4.80 9.77
C VAL A 13 1.08 6.10 9.38
N PHE A 14 1.75 7.24 9.48
CA PHE A 14 1.21 8.55 9.08
C PHE A 14 1.50 8.91 7.62
N GLU A 15 2.35 8.17 6.93
CA GLU A 15 2.59 8.38 5.49
C GLU A 15 1.36 7.95 4.70
N ALA A 16 0.96 8.75 3.71
CA ALA A 16 -0.19 8.41 2.86
C ALA A 16 0.10 7.21 1.94
N GLU A 17 1.37 7.00 1.61
CA GLU A 17 1.85 5.96 0.70
C GLU A 17 2.40 4.76 1.48
N VAL A 18 2.11 3.56 0.99
CA VAL A 18 2.61 2.30 1.57
C VAL A 18 3.15 1.42 0.46
N GLU A 19 4.45 1.15 0.52
CA GLU A 19 5.17 0.30 -0.42
C GLU A 19 4.70 -1.16 -0.37
N LEU A 20 4.64 -1.81 -1.53
CA LEU A 20 4.33 -3.23 -1.72
C LEU A 20 5.60 -4.03 -2.03
N PRO A 21 5.65 -5.33 -1.69
CA PRO A 21 6.83 -6.17 -1.91
C PRO A 21 7.37 -6.18 -3.35
N SER A 22 6.47 -6.09 -4.34
CA SER A 22 6.85 -6.07 -5.75
C SER A 22 7.34 -4.70 -6.27
N GLY A 23 7.45 -3.67 -5.42
CA GLY A 23 7.88 -2.32 -5.79
C GLY A 23 6.77 -1.43 -6.39
N GLY A 24 5.51 -1.85 -6.23
CA GLY A 24 4.35 -0.96 -6.34
C GLY A 24 4.03 -0.33 -4.98
N HIS A 25 2.96 0.46 -4.89
CA HIS A 25 2.53 1.05 -3.64
C HIS A 25 1.01 1.26 -3.64
N ILE A 26 0.44 1.43 -2.45
CA ILE A 26 -0.92 1.92 -2.26
C ILE A 26 -0.90 3.32 -1.65
N VAL A 27 -1.88 4.15 -2.01
CA VAL A 27 -2.06 5.48 -1.40
C VAL A 27 -3.42 5.51 -0.71
N ILE A 28 -3.44 5.83 0.58
CA ILE A 28 -4.65 5.84 1.42
C ILE A 28 -4.98 7.29 1.81
N GLU A 29 -6.11 7.78 1.33
CA GLU A 29 -6.53 9.17 1.53
C GLU A 29 -7.92 9.24 2.18
N PRO A 30 -8.03 9.69 3.44
CA PRO A 30 -9.32 9.97 4.06
C PRO A 30 -9.92 11.25 3.49
N THR A 31 -11.21 11.19 3.14
CA THR A 31 -12.04 12.35 2.76
C THR A 31 -13.18 12.52 3.77
N GLU A 32 -14.06 13.49 3.57
CA GLU A 32 -15.17 13.78 4.50
C GLU A 32 -16.14 12.60 4.68
N ALA A 33 -16.39 11.82 3.62
CA ALA A 33 -17.44 10.80 3.63
C ALA A 33 -16.94 9.37 3.34
N LEU A 34 -15.69 9.23 2.90
CA LEU A 34 -15.09 7.95 2.53
C LEU A 34 -13.58 8.00 2.60
N VAL A 35 -12.94 6.83 2.59
CA VAL A 35 -11.49 6.70 2.44
C VAL A 35 -11.22 6.11 1.05
N SER A 36 -10.46 6.83 0.22
CA SER A 36 -10.01 6.34 -1.08
C SER A 36 -8.69 5.59 -0.95
N ILE A 37 -8.56 4.52 -1.73
CA ILE A 37 -7.32 3.73 -1.81
C ILE A 37 -6.97 3.55 -3.28
N ASP A 38 -5.81 4.08 -3.68
CA ASP A 38 -5.23 3.89 -5.01
C ASP A 38 -4.16 2.78 -5.00
N VAL A 39 -4.01 2.05 -6.11
CA VAL A 39 -3.07 0.92 -6.23
C VAL A 39 -2.20 1.10 -7.47
N ASN A 40 -0.89 1.23 -7.26
CA ASN A 40 0.09 1.48 -8.31
C ASN A 40 1.05 0.30 -8.46
N THR A 41 1.27 -0.17 -9.69
CA THR A 41 2.19 -1.30 -10.00
C THR A 41 3.67 -0.94 -9.96
N GLY A 42 4.01 0.32 -9.70
CA GLY A 42 5.38 0.83 -9.83
C GLY A 42 5.89 0.77 -11.27
N ARG A 43 7.22 0.78 -11.44
CA ARG A 43 7.85 0.78 -12.76
C ARG A 43 7.78 -0.61 -13.41
N TYR A 44 6.95 -0.74 -14.43
CA TYR A 44 6.84 -1.96 -15.22
C TYR A 44 8.10 -2.22 -16.08
N THR A 45 8.67 -3.43 -15.97
CA THR A 45 9.87 -3.87 -16.70
C THR A 45 9.66 -5.12 -17.57
N GLY A 46 8.41 -5.61 -17.68
CA GLY A 46 8.06 -6.79 -18.49
C GLY A 46 8.13 -6.53 -20.00
N LYS A 47 8.13 -7.60 -20.80
CA LYS A 47 8.37 -7.55 -22.25
C LYS A 47 7.10 -7.79 -23.10
N GLY A 48 5.93 -7.99 -22.49
CA GLY A 48 4.69 -8.24 -23.22
C GLY A 48 3.41 -8.26 -22.38
N LYS A 49 2.24 -8.33 -23.04
CA LYS A 49 0.91 -8.23 -22.40
C LYS A 49 0.67 -9.27 -21.29
N LYS A 50 1.13 -10.52 -21.47
CA LYS A 50 1.01 -11.57 -20.45
C LYS A 50 1.74 -11.20 -19.16
N ASP A 51 2.97 -10.68 -19.29
CA ASP A 51 3.77 -10.22 -18.15
C ASP A 51 3.09 -9.04 -17.44
N ALA A 52 2.37 -8.19 -18.19
CA ALA A 52 1.59 -7.08 -17.62
C ALA A 52 0.38 -7.58 -16.80
N GLU A 53 -0.41 -8.50 -17.34
CA GLU A 53 -1.56 -9.09 -16.62
C GLU A 53 -1.12 -9.79 -15.33
N GLU A 54 -0.02 -10.55 -15.39
CA GLU A 54 0.53 -11.23 -14.22
C GLU A 54 1.06 -10.24 -13.18
N THR A 55 1.73 -9.16 -13.62
CA THR A 55 2.20 -8.09 -12.72
C THR A 55 1.02 -7.41 -12.03
N ILE A 56 -0.02 -7.03 -12.79
CA ILE A 56 -1.23 -6.39 -12.24
C ILE A 56 -1.91 -7.32 -11.23
N LEU A 57 -2.06 -8.60 -11.56
CA LEU A 57 -2.66 -9.58 -10.65
C LEU A 57 -1.86 -9.69 -9.35
N ARG A 58 -0.53 -9.81 -9.45
CA ARG A 58 0.34 -9.89 -8.28
C ARG A 58 0.26 -8.63 -7.41
N THR A 59 0.35 -7.45 -8.02
CA THR A 59 0.22 -6.17 -7.30
C THR A 59 -1.13 -6.06 -6.58
N ASN A 60 -2.24 -6.44 -7.22
CA ASN A 60 -3.55 -6.38 -6.59
C ASN A 60 -3.69 -7.34 -5.39
N LEU A 61 -3.09 -8.53 -5.46
CA LEU A 61 -3.09 -9.48 -4.34
C LEU A 61 -2.27 -8.98 -3.16
N GLU A 62 -1.10 -8.40 -3.42
CA GLU A 62 -0.26 -7.75 -2.40
C GLU A 62 -0.98 -6.56 -1.78
N ALA A 63 -1.57 -5.69 -2.60
CA ALA A 63 -2.34 -4.53 -2.16
C ALA A 63 -3.52 -4.94 -1.27
N ALA A 64 -4.29 -5.97 -1.63
CA ALA A 64 -5.41 -6.43 -0.82
C ALA A 64 -4.99 -6.85 0.60
N GLN A 65 -3.83 -7.53 0.73
CA GLN A 65 -3.29 -7.92 2.03
C GLN A 65 -2.83 -6.71 2.84
N GLU A 66 -2.14 -5.77 2.20
CA GLU A 66 -1.61 -4.58 2.86
C GLU A 66 -2.72 -3.61 3.28
N ILE A 67 -3.74 -3.40 2.44
CA ILE A 67 -4.94 -2.61 2.77
C ILE A 67 -5.58 -3.16 4.04
N ALA A 68 -5.79 -4.47 4.13
CA ALA A 68 -6.39 -5.08 5.32
C ALA A 68 -5.54 -4.82 6.58
N ARG A 69 -4.20 -4.81 6.45
CA ARG A 69 -3.28 -4.48 7.55
C ARG A 69 -3.39 -3.01 7.95
N GLN A 70 -3.35 -2.09 6.99
CA GLN A 70 -3.39 -0.65 7.22
C GLN A 70 -4.70 -0.19 7.85
N LEU A 71 -5.85 -0.73 7.42
CA LEU A 71 -7.15 -0.43 8.03
C LEU A 71 -7.15 -0.72 9.53
N ARG A 72 -6.49 -1.81 9.97
CA ARG A 72 -6.36 -2.15 11.40
C ARG A 72 -5.37 -1.26 12.14
N LEU A 73 -4.25 -0.88 11.50
CA LEU A 73 -3.21 -0.06 12.14
C LEU A 73 -3.64 1.40 12.30
N ARG A 74 -4.36 1.93 11.33
CA ARG A 74 -4.83 3.32 11.30
C ARG A 74 -6.21 3.51 11.92
N ASP A 75 -6.82 2.44 12.41
CA ASP A 75 -8.19 2.42 12.95
C ASP A 75 -9.19 3.11 12.00
N VAL A 76 -9.08 2.83 10.70
CA VAL A 76 -9.90 3.46 9.67
C VAL A 76 -11.32 2.90 9.76
N GLY A 77 -12.25 3.72 10.20
CA GLY A 77 -13.68 3.44 10.25
C GLY A 77 -14.47 4.37 9.33
N GLY A 78 -15.56 3.84 8.79
CA GLY A 78 -16.60 4.54 8.01
C GLY A 78 -17.94 3.88 8.24
#